data_AF-B1WSN6-F1
#
_entry.id   AF-B1WSN6-F1
#
_cell.length_a   1.000
_cell.length_b   1.000
_cell.length_c   1.000
_cell.angle_alpha   90.00
_cell.angle_beta   90.00
_cell.angle_gamma   90.00
#
_symmetry.space_group_name_H-M   'P 1'
#
loop_
_entity.id
_entity.type
_entity.pdbx_description
1 polymer ?
#
loop_
_entity_poly.entity_id
_entity_poly.type
_entity_poly.pdbx_seq_one_letter_code
_entity_poly.pdbx_strand_id
1 'polypeptide(L)'
;MPWTRIITAIVAIVFALGMLIIGGWYFTLGLCVIVFLGQLEYFQLVRAKGIAPAAKTTLVVSQILLISSAIASPLTDALFPLTGALICFYLLFQPKPATIADISTSVLGLFYGGYLPSYWVRLRVGFAHTAPTVNVASINLPLMGYWPESWNEPKLFPPALTVTCLAFGCIWAADIGAYIMGKWLGRTRLSDISPKKTVEGAFFGLLGSILIGEIGAWYLEWPYWYVTGMILGVLIGIVSLLGDLTESMMKRDAGVKDSGQLIPGHGGILDRTDSYVFTAPLVYYFVTLLLPLLQ
;
A
#
# COMPACT_ATOMS: atom_id res chain seq x y z
N MET A 1 15.01 25.28 5.09
CA MET A 1 14.03 24.22 5.42
C MET A 1 14.20 23.88 6.89
N PRO A 2 13.14 23.78 7.71
CA PRO A 2 13.32 23.54 9.14
C PRO A 2 13.87 22.13 9.35
N TRP A 3 15.00 22.01 10.05
CA TRP A 3 15.70 20.76 10.37
C TRP A 3 14.77 19.65 10.90
N THR A 4 13.70 20.05 11.60
CA THR A 4 12.64 19.16 12.09
C THR A 4 12.01 18.31 10.99
N ARG A 5 11.81 18.85 9.77
CA ARG A 5 11.25 18.09 8.64
C ARG A 5 12.22 17.02 8.15
N ILE A 6 13.50 17.37 8.03
CA ILE A 6 14.52 16.42 7.53
C ILE A 6 14.66 15.25 8.52
N ILE A 7 14.71 15.56 9.83
CA ILE A 7 14.84 14.56 10.88
C ILE A 7 13.62 13.63 10.90
N THR A 8 12.39 14.15 10.84
CA THR A 8 11.18 13.31 10.84
C THR A 8 11.11 12.42 9.60
N ALA A 9 11.51 12.92 8.43
CA ALA A 9 11.60 12.12 7.21
C ALA A 9 12.62 10.97 7.34
N ILE A 10 13.82 11.26 7.84
CA ILE A 10 14.86 10.24 8.03
C ILE A 10 14.38 9.16 9.00
N VAL A 11 13.80 9.55 10.14
CA VAL A 11 13.28 8.60 11.13
C VAL A 11 12.18 7.73 10.52
N ALA A 12 11.25 8.31 9.75
CA ALA A 12 10.19 7.56 9.09
C ALA A 12 10.74 6.57 8.04
N ILE A 13 11.73 6.99 7.24
CA ILE A 13 12.38 6.13 6.24
C ILE A 13 13.13 4.98 6.93
N VAL A 14 13.92 5.27 7.96
CA VAL A 14 14.66 4.25 8.71
C VAL A 14 13.69 3.25 9.35
N PHE A 15 12.59 3.73 9.94
CA PHE A 15 11.55 2.87 10.49
C PHE A 15 10.90 1.99 9.41
N ALA A 16 10.51 2.58 8.28
CA ALA A 16 9.85 1.88 7.19
C ALA A 16 10.76 0.83 6.52
N LEU A 17 12.02 1.17 6.26
CA LEU A 17 13.03 0.23 5.74
C LEU A 17 13.36 -0.86 6.76
N GLY A 18 13.47 -0.50 8.04
CA GLY A 18 13.72 -1.44 9.13
C GLY A 18 12.62 -2.49 9.23
N MET A 19 11.34 -2.08 9.28
CA MET A 19 10.22 -3.02 9.32
C MET A 19 10.12 -3.86 8.04
N LEU A 20 10.47 -3.29 6.89
CA LEU A 20 10.47 -3.99 5.60
C LEU A 20 11.47 -5.15 5.61
N ILE A 21 12.72 -4.85 6.00
CA ILE A 21 13.82 -5.82 6.05
C ILE A 21 13.54 -6.90 7.09
N ILE A 22 13.15 -6.50 8.31
CA ILE A 22 12.92 -7.44 9.41
C ILE A 22 11.76 -8.40 9.10
N GLY A 23 10.68 -7.92 8.48
CA GLY A 23 9.57 -8.80 8.11
C GLY A 23 8.80 -9.36 9.30
N GLY A 24 8.12 -10.49 9.07
CA GLY A 24 7.35 -11.20 10.10
C GLY A 24 6.33 -10.31 10.80
N TRP A 25 6.15 -10.53 12.10
CA TRP A 25 5.23 -9.72 12.91
C TRP A 25 5.68 -8.27 13.09
N TYR A 26 6.98 -7.96 12.93
CA TYR A 26 7.45 -6.57 12.99
C TYR A 26 6.88 -5.76 11.82
N PHE A 27 6.88 -6.33 10.62
CA PHE A 27 6.23 -5.74 9.45
C PHE A 27 4.72 -5.64 9.65
N THR A 28 4.07 -6.71 10.13
CA THR A 28 2.62 -6.73 10.37
C THR A 28 2.19 -5.64 11.36
N LEU A 29 2.87 -5.53 12.50
CA LEU A 29 2.56 -4.52 13.52
C LEU A 29 2.85 -3.10 13.02
N GLY A 30 3.95 -2.90 12.30
CA GLY A 30 4.26 -1.62 11.65
C GLY A 30 3.16 -1.19 10.67
N LEU A 31 2.70 -2.13 9.83
CA LEU A 31 1.62 -1.87 8.88
C LEU A 31 0.28 -1.64 9.58
N CYS A 32 -0.02 -2.37 10.66
CA CYS A 32 -1.20 -2.12 11.51
C CYS A 32 -1.25 -0.68 12.01
N VAL A 33 -0.12 -0.15 12.53
CA VAL A 33 -0.01 1.24 12.98
C VAL A 33 -0.23 2.22 11.83
N ILE A 34 0.44 2.01 10.69
CA ILE A 34 0.31 2.88 9.51
C ILE A 34 -1.14 2.91 9.02
N VAL A 35 -1.76 1.74 8.88
CA VAL A 35 -3.16 1.61 8.46
C VAL A 35 -4.10 2.27 9.46
N PHE A 36 -3.90 2.04 10.76
CA PHE A 36 -4.75 2.64 11.79
C PHE A 36 -4.72 4.17 11.73
N LEU A 37 -3.53 4.75 11.59
CA LEU A 37 -3.38 6.21 11.49
C LEU A 37 -3.93 6.75 10.17
N GLY A 38 -3.70 6.08 9.05
CA GLY A 38 -4.28 6.46 7.75
C GLY A 38 -5.81 6.38 7.75
N GLN A 39 -6.39 5.37 8.39
CA GLN A 39 -7.85 5.26 8.53
C GLN A 39 -8.43 6.34 9.45
N LEU A 40 -7.71 6.77 10.49
CA LEU A 40 -8.16 7.91 11.30
C LEU A 40 -8.28 9.19 10.46
N GLU A 41 -7.31 9.46 9.58
CA GLU A 41 -7.36 10.59 8.66
C GLU A 41 -8.49 10.43 7.63
N TYR A 42 -8.67 9.23 7.06
CA TYR A 42 -9.81 8.94 6.19
C TYR A 42 -11.14 9.25 6.87
N PHE A 43 -11.37 8.78 8.11
CA PHE A 43 -12.61 9.07 8.82
C PHE A 43 -12.75 10.53 9.24
N GLN A 44 -11.66 11.27 9.39
CA GLN A 44 -11.72 12.73 9.57
C GLN A 44 -12.22 13.42 8.30
N LEU A 45 -11.75 13.01 7.12
CA LEU A 45 -12.25 13.51 5.82
C LEU A 45 -13.75 13.25 5.67
N VAL A 46 -14.19 12.03 5.97
CA VAL A 46 -15.61 11.65 5.90
C VAL A 46 -16.46 12.49 6.87
N ARG A 47 -15.99 12.70 8.10
CA ARG A 47 -16.70 13.53 9.09
C ARG A 47 -16.73 15.01 8.73
N ALA A 48 -15.72 15.51 8.02
CA ALA A 48 -15.71 16.89 7.52
C ALA A 48 -16.89 17.16 6.56
N LYS A 49 -17.44 16.11 5.93
CA LYS A 49 -18.64 16.17 5.08
C LYS A 49 -19.96 16.02 5.84
N GLY A 50 -19.92 15.95 7.17
CA GLY A 50 -21.10 15.72 8.00
C GLY A 50 -21.62 14.28 7.96
N ILE A 51 -20.84 13.35 7.40
CA ILE A 51 -21.16 11.91 7.38
C ILE A 51 -20.73 11.31 8.72
N ALA A 52 -21.52 10.39 9.26
CA ALA A 52 -21.32 9.73 10.55
C ALA A 52 -20.98 8.23 10.35
N PRO A 53 -19.77 7.91 9.86
CA PRO A 53 -19.37 6.53 9.59
C PRO A 53 -19.21 5.74 10.90
N ALA A 54 -19.30 4.42 10.79
CA ALA A 54 -18.97 3.45 11.83
C ALA A 54 -17.44 3.35 12.05
N ALA A 55 -16.79 4.49 12.30
CA ALA A 55 -15.33 4.61 12.28
C ALA A 55 -14.66 3.69 13.31
N LYS A 56 -15.16 3.65 14.56
CA LYS A 56 -14.55 2.84 15.63
C LYS A 56 -14.61 1.35 15.33
N THR A 57 -15.76 0.86 14.90
CA THR A 57 -15.93 -0.55 14.55
C THR A 57 -15.08 -0.89 13.33
N THR A 58 -15.10 -0.04 12.30
CA THR A 58 -14.31 -0.23 11.08
C THR A 58 -12.81 -0.28 11.37
N LEU A 59 -12.29 0.60 12.24
CA LEU A 59 -10.89 0.57 12.68
C LEU A 59 -10.54 -0.77 13.33
N VAL A 60 -11.36 -1.23 14.29
CA VAL A 60 -11.12 -2.50 15.00
C VAL A 60 -11.13 -3.68 14.03
N VAL A 61 -12.17 -3.80 13.19
CA VAL A 61 -12.26 -4.93 12.25
C VAL A 61 -11.16 -4.89 11.19
N SER A 62 -10.69 -3.72 10.79
CA SER A 62 -9.56 -3.58 9.87
C SER A 62 -8.27 -4.11 10.49
N GLN A 63 -8.01 -3.82 11.77
CA GLN A 63 -6.86 -4.38 12.48
C GLN A 63 -6.96 -5.91 12.59
N ILE A 64 -8.16 -6.45 12.86
CA ILE A 64 -8.39 -7.90 12.86
C ILE A 64 -8.09 -8.50 11.49
N LEU A 65 -8.47 -7.84 10.38
CA LEU A 65 -8.15 -8.29 9.02
C LEU A 65 -6.63 -8.35 8.79
N LEU A 66 -5.89 -7.28 9.14
CA LEU A 66 -4.44 -7.28 8.99
C LEU A 66 -3.77 -8.38 9.84
N ILE A 67 -4.17 -8.55 11.10
CA ILE A 67 -3.62 -9.59 11.97
C ILE A 67 -3.96 -10.98 11.42
N SER A 68 -5.20 -11.20 10.97
CA SER A 68 -5.60 -12.49 10.38
C SER A 68 -4.77 -12.84 9.15
N SER A 69 -4.35 -11.84 8.36
CA SER A 69 -3.58 -12.05 7.14
C SER A 69 -2.14 -12.50 7.40
N ALA A 70 -1.61 -12.25 8.60
CA ALA A 70 -0.34 -12.80 9.08
C ALA A 70 -0.48 -14.24 9.60
N ILE A 71 -1.68 -14.71 9.89
CA ILE A 71 -1.93 -16.06 10.40
C ILE A 71 -2.32 -17.00 9.26
N ALA A 72 -3.35 -16.62 8.48
CA ALA A 72 -3.87 -17.41 7.38
C ALA A 72 -4.57 -16.52 6.35
N SER A 73 -4.06 -16.49 5.11
CA SER A 73 -4.69 -15.69 4.04
C SER A 73 -6.14 -16.06 3.73
N PRO A 74 -6.55 -17.36 3.67
CA PRO A 74 -7.95 -17.72 3.44
C PRO A 74 -8.90 -17.24 4.54
N LEU A 75 -8.41 -17.15 5.79
CA LEU A 75 -9.20 -16.63 6.90
C LEU A 75 -9.53 -15.16 6.69
N THR A 76 -8.57 -14.35 6.20
CA THR A 76 -8.81 -12.94 5.91
C THR A 76 -9.88 -12.74 4.83
N ASP A 77 -9.88 -13.58 3.80
CA ASP A 77 -10.88 -13.52 2.73
C ASP A 77 -12.28 -13.88 3.23
N ALA A 78 -12.39 -14.85 4.16
CA ALA A 78 -13.66 -15.17 4.83
C ALA A 78 -14.10 -14.07 5.81
N LEU A 79 -13.17 -13.42 6.51
CA LEU A 79 -13.47 -12.37 7.48
C LEU A 79 -13.92 -11.06 6.82
N PHE A 80 -13.50 -10.76 5.59
CA PHE A 80 -13.88 -9.53 4.90
C PHE A 80 -15.41 -9.34 4.76
N PRO A 81 -16.18 -10.28 4.17
CA PRO A 81 -17.64 -10.13 4.07
C PRO A 81 -18.32 -10.15 5.45
N LEU A 82 -17.81 -10.93 6.41
CA LEU A 82 -18.34 -10.99 7.77
C LEU A 82 -18.17 -9.65 8.50
N THR A 83 -16.99 -9.05 8.42
CA THR A 83 -16.71 -7.75 9.04
C THR A 83 -17.48 -6.62 8.38
N GLY A 84 -17.67 -6.66 7.05
CA GLY A 84 -18.58 -5.76 6.35
C GLY A 84 -20.03 -5.89 6.84
N ALA A 85 -20.53 -7.11 6.99
CA ALA A 85 -21.87 -7.37 7.53
C ALA A 85 -22.01 -6.88 8.99
N LEU A 86 -20.98 -7.05 9.81
CA LEU A 86 -20.94 -6.53 11.19
C LEU A 86 -20.98 -5.00 11.25
N ILE A 87 -20.30 -4.30 10.32
CA ILE A 87 -20.38 -2.84 10.21
C ILE A 87 -21.81 -2.41 9.88
N CYS A 88 -22.44 -3.03 8.88
CA CYS A 88 -23.82 -2.75 8.51
C CYS A 88 -24.78 -3.03 9.67
N PHE A 89 -24.63 -4.17 10.33
CA PHE A 89 -25.41 -4.55 11.51
C PHE A 89 -25.27 -3.52 12.63
N TYR A 90 -24.04 -3.10 12.95
CA TYR A 90 -23.78 -2.08 13.97
C TYR A 90 -24.46 -0.74 13.65
N LEU A 91 -24.48 -0.33 12.38
CA LEU A 91 -25.14 0.91 11.94
C LEU A 91 -26.67 0.87 12.12
N LEU A 92 -27.30 -0.31 12.11
CA LEU A 92 -28.74 -0.44 12.36
C LEU A 92 -29.14 -0.05 13.78
N PHE A 93 -28.24 -0.19 14.76
CA PHE A 93 -28.50 0.11 16.17
C PHE A 93 -28.03 1.51 16.58
N GLN A 94 -27.63 2.35 15.63
CA GLN A 94 -27.25 3.72 15.94
C GLN A 94 -28.47 4.57 16.32
N PRO A 95 -28.33 5.52 17.27
CA PRO A 95 -29.45 6.39 17.67
C PRO A 95 -30.03 7.22 16.54
N LYS A 96 -29.23 7.50 15.50
CA LYS A 96 -29.66 8.16 14.27
C LYS A 96 -29.72 7.11 13.16
N PRO A 97 -30.78 7.09 12.34
CA PRO A 97 -30.86 6.17 11.21
C PRO A 97 -29.66 6.41 10.30
N ALA A 98 -28.90 5.34 10.02
CA ALA A 98 -27.73 5.41 9.16
C ALA A 98 -28.15 5.72 7.72
N THR A 99 -27.44 6.65 7.10
CA THR A 99 -27.62 6.99 5.70
C THR A 99 -26.83 6.03 4.79
N ILE A 100 -27.17 6.03 3.50
CA ILE A 100 -26.39 5.30 2.48
C ILE A 100 -24.93 5.77 2.49
N ALA A 101 -24.68 7.05 2.75
CA ALA A 101 -23.32 7.61 2.84
C ALA A 101 -22.55 7.04 4.05
N ASP A 102 -23.20 6.88 5.21
CA ASP A 102 -22.57 6.31 6.40
C ASP A 102 -22.14 4.86 6.17
N ILE A 103 -23.01 4.06 5.56
CA ILE A 103 -22.73 2.67 5.21
C ILE A 103 -21.59 2.61 4.18
N SER A 104 -21.72 3.36 3.08
CA SER A 104 -20.77 3.33 1.97
C SER A 104 -19.37 3.76 2.40
N THR A 105 -19.25 4.82 3.20
CA THR A 105 -17.95 5.29 3.70
C THR A 105 -17.35 4.36 4.76
N SER A 106 -18.17 3.67 5.55
CA SER A 106 -17.66 2.66 6.49
C SER A 106 -17.14 1.43 5.76
N VAL A 107 -17.89 0.91 4.79
CA VAL A 107 -17.47 -0.23 3.96
C VAL A 107 -16.28 0.13 3.09
N LEU A 108 -16.24 1.34 2.52
CA LEU A 108 -15.08 1.83 1.78
C LEU A 108 -13.86 1.95 2.71
N GLY A 109 -14.01 2.46 3.93
CA GLY A 109 -12.94 2.48 4.92
C GLY A 109 -12.39 1.08 5.25
N LEU A 110 -13.26 0.06 5.33
CA LEU A 110 -12.85 -1.33 5.51
C LEU A 110 -12.10 -1.87 4.29
N PHE A 111 -12.64 -1.68 3.09
CA PHE A 111 -12.06 -2.14 1.84
C PHE A 111 -10.72 -1.45 1.57
N TYR A 112 -10.75 -0.13 1.46
CA TYR A 112 -9.60 0.72 1.11
C TYR A 112 -8.55 0.75 2.22
N GLY A 113 -8.96 0.92 3.48
CA GLY A 113 -8.03 1.07 4.59
C GLY A 113 -7.59 -0.25 5.23
N GLY A 114 -8.40 -1.31 5.18
CA GLY A 114 -8.11 -2.58 5.87
C GLY A 114 -7.76 -3.72 4.93
N TYR A 115 -8.69 -4.06 4.03
CA TYR A 115 -8.56 -5.23 3.17
C TYR A 115 -7.45 -5.11 2.14
N LEU A 116 -7.38 -3.99 1.40
CA LEU A 116 -6.35 -3.80 0.38
C LEU A 116 -4.92 -3.78 0.96
N PRO A 117 -4.62 -3.05 2.06
CA PRO A 117 -3.29 -3.09 2.67
C PRO A 117 -2.94 -4.46 3.27
N SER A 118 -3.92 -5.31 3.61
CA SER A 118 -3.65 -6.67 4.12
C SER A 118 -2.82 -7.51 3.15
N TYR A 119 -2.89 -7.23 1.83
CA TYR A 119 -2.09 -7.92 0.84
C TYR A 119 -0.58 -7.67 0.96
N TRP A 120 -0.15 -6.54 1.54
CA TRP A 120 1.28 -6.35 1.87
C TRP A 120 1.74 -7.32 2.96
N VAL A 121 0.89 -7.57 3.96
CA VAL A 121 1.18 -8.58 4.99
C VAL A 121 1.19 -9.97 4.37
N ARG A 122 0.24 -10.30 3.50
CA ARG A 122 0.22 -11.57 2.77
C ARG A 122 1.45 -11.75 1.87
N LEU A 123 1.94 -10.69 1.24
CA LEU A 123 3.20 -10.72 0.48
C LEU A 123 4.41 -10.99 1.39
N ARG A 124 4.44 -10.47 2.61
CA ARG A 124 5.58 -10.65 3.51
C ARG A 124 5.54 -11.94 4.33
N VAL A 125 4.36 -12.46 4.63
CA VAL A 125 4.15 -13.66 5.46
C VAL A 125 3.76 -14.89 4.61
N GLY A 126 3.01 -14.69 3.53
CA GLY A 126 2.27 -15.74 2.81
C GLY A 126 3.04 -16.56 1.76
N PHE A 127 4.30 -16.25 1.45
CA PHE A 127 5.11 -17.14 0.59
C PHE A 127 5.44 -18.48 1.27
N ALA A 128 5.34 -18.57 2.60
CA ALA A 128 5.71 -19.78 3.33
C ALA A 128 4.80 -21.00 3.07
N HIS A 129 3.59 -20.82 2.51
CA HIS A 129 2.57 -21.89 2.50
C HIS A 129 1.91 -22.20 1.14
N THR A 130 2.15 -21.44 0.06
CA THR A 130 1.36 -21.60 -1.18
C THR A 130 2.15 -21.68 -2.48
N ALA A 131 3.45 -21.36 -2.50
CA ALA A 131 4.29 -21.47 -3.69
C ALA A 131 5.52 -22.35 -3.40
N PRO A 132 5.59 -23.60 -3.92
CA PRO A 132 6.74 -24.49 -3.71
C PRO A 132 8.03 -24.01 -4.41
N THR A 133 7.95 -22.95 -5.22
CA THR A 133 9.05 -22.41 -6.04
C THR A 133 9.77 -21.23 -5.38
N VAL A 134 9.34 -20.79 -4.21
CA VAL A 134 9.88 -19.62 -3.52
C VAL A 134 10.36 -20.04 -2.14
N ASN A 135 11.66 -20.31 -2.03
CA ASN A 135 12.32 -20.81 -0.81
C ASN A 135 11.79 -20.11 0.45
N VAL A 136 11.27 -20.91 1.39
CA VAL A 136 10.76 -20.47 2.69
C VAL A 136 11.85 -19.64 3.37
N ALA A 137 11.49 -18.44 3.83
CA ALA A 137 12.40 -17.48 4.43
C ALA A 137 13.32 -18.13 5.47
N SER A 138 14.61 -17.82 5.41
CA SER A 138 15.55 -18.06 6.49
C SER A 138 15.12 -17.23 7.71
N ILE A 139 14.39 -17.82 8.65
CA ILE A 139 14.00 -17.14 9.89
C ILE A 139 15.20 -17.20 10.84
N ASN A 140 15.73 -16.04 11.24
CA ASN A 140 16.84 -15.95 12.18
C ASN A 140 16.59 -14.98 13.35
N LEU A 141 15.41 -14.36 13.41
CA LEU A 141 14.97 -13.53 14.54
C LEU A 141 13.67 -14.09 15.16
N PRO A 142 13.38 -13.73 16.43
CA PRO A 142 12.07 -13.99 17.05
C PRO A 142 10.91 -13.44 16.21
N LEU A 143 9.69 -13.89 16.50
CA LEU A 143 8.46 -13.41 15.85
C LEU A 143 8.48 -13.50 14.31
N MET A 144 9.11 -14.56 13.79
CA MET A 144 9.26 -14.83 12.35
C MET A 144 10.01 -13.72 11.60
N GLY A 145 10.92 -13.02 12.30
CA GLY A 145 11.75 -11.99 11.70
C GLY A 145 12.95 -12.56 10.93
N TYR A 146 13.52 -11.71 10.09
CA TYR A 146 14.70 -11.98 9.29
C TYR A 146 15.70 -10.82 9.38
N TRP A 147 16.99 -11.11 9.46
CA TRP A 147 18.05 -10.14 9.26
C TRP A 147 19.10 -10.67 8.29
N PRO A 148 19.54 -9.89 7.29
CA PRO A 148 20.60 -10.30 6.38
C PRO A 148 21.90 -10.67 7.11
N GLU A 149 22.41 -11.88 6.86
CA GLU A 149 23.74 -12.30 7.37
C GLU A 149 24.88 -11.64 6.59
N SER A 150 24.67 -11.39 5.30
CA SER A 150 25.58 -10.64 4.43
C SER A 150 24.80 -9.64 3.57
N TRP A 151 25.23 -8.39 3.58
CA TRP A 151 24.68 -7.33 2.72
C TRP A 151 25.29 -7.34 1.31
N ASN A 152 26.41 -8.05 1.14
CA ASN A 152 27.17 -8.09 -0.10
C ASN A 152 26.63 -9.14 -1.09
N GLU A 153 25.80 -10.07 -0.61
CA GLU A 153 25.18 -11.13 -1.41
C GLU A 153 23.65 -11.02 -1.38
N PRO A 154 23.07 -9.96 -1.98
CA PRO A 154 21.63 -9.73 -1.88
C PRO A 154 20.77 -10.85 -2.52
N LYS A 155 21.38 -11.75 -3.33
CA LYS A 155 20.70 -12.93 -3.89
C LYS A 155 20.23 -13.92 -2.80
N LEU A 156 20.79 -13.84 -1.60
CA LEU A 156 20.40 -14.64 -0.44
C LEU A 156 19.16 -14.10 0.28
N PHE A 157 18.63 -12.94 -0.12
CA PHE A 157 17.46 -12.38 0.55
C PHE A 157 16.20 -13.21 0.26
N PRO A 158 15.31 -13.37 1.25
CA PRO A 158 14.05 -14.05 1.05
C PRO A 158 13.28 -13.43 -0.12
N PRO A 159 12.72 -14.22 -1.05
CA PRO A 159 12.04 -13.65 -2.21
C PRO A 159 10.84 -12.77 -1.83
N ALA A 160 10.18 -13.07 -0.70
CA ALA A 160 9.13 -12.22 -0.15
C ALA A 160 9.60 -10.78 0.13
N LEU A 161 10.84 -10.64 0.63
CA LEU A 161 11.46 -9.34 0.88
C LEU A 161 11.78 -8.65 -0.43
N THR A 162 12.44 -9.35 -1.36
CA THR A 162 12.89 -8.76 -2.63
C THR A 162 11.72 -8.35 -3.52
N VAL A 163 10.64 -9.12 -3.59
CA VAL A 163 9.40 -8.75 -4.31
C VAL A 163 8.75 -7.51 -3.70
N THR A 164 8.71 -7.41 -2.37
CA THR A 164 8.13 -6.23 -1.70
C THR A 164 9.01 -4.99 -1.94
N CYS A 165 10.33 -5.12 -1.86
CA CYS A 165 11.27 -4.07 -2.21
C CYS A 165 11.15 -3.64 -3.69
N LEU A 166 10.99 -4.61 -4.60
CA LEU A 166 10.77 -4.35 -6.02
C LEU A 166 9.50 -3.53 -6.23
N ALA A 167 8.40 -3.93 -5.60
CA ALA A 167 7.15 -3.20 -5.72
C ALA A 167 7.25 -1.75 -5.20
N PHE A 168 7.87 -1.55 -4.04
CA PHE A 168 8.11 -0.21 -3.50
C PHE A 168 9.06 0.59 -4.40
N GLY A 169 10.09 -0.04 -4.95
CA GLY A 169 10.99 0.57 -5.93
C GLY A 169 10.26 1.03 -7.19
N CYS A 170 9.34 0.23 -7.71
CA CYS A 170 8.48 0.60 -8.84
C CYS A 170 7.58 1.79 -8.53
N ILE A 171 7.00 1.86 -7.33
CA ILE A 171 6.20 3.01 -6.87
C ILE A 171 7.08 4.26 -6.76
N TRP A 172 8.23 4.16 -6.09
CA TRP A 172 9.15 5.29 -5.92
C TRP A 172 9.69 5.81 -7.24
N ALA A 173 10.04 4.92 -8.17
CA ALA A 173 10.49 5.31 -9.50
C ALA A 173 9.36 6.00 -10.29
N ALA A 174 8.12 5.53 -10.14
CA ALA A 174 6.96 6.20 -10.74
C ALA A 174 6.77 7.62 -10.20
N ASP A 175 6.80 7.80 -8.88
CA ASP A 175 6.61 9.10 -8.25
C ASP A 175 7.75 10.08 -8.56
N ILE A 176 9.00 9.60 -8.45
CA ILE A 176 10.19 10.41 -8.73
C ILE A 176 10.24 10.78 -10.21
N GLY A 177 10.02 9.81 -11.10
CA GLY A 177 9.99 10.04 -12.55
C GLY A 177 8.90 11.04 -12.94
N ALA A 178 7.69 10.87 -12.40
CA ALA A 178 6.58 11.77 -12.67
C ALA A 178 6.82 13.17 -12.13
N TYR A 179 7.40 13.31 -10.95
CA TYR A 179 7.70 14.61 -10.35
C TYR A 179 8.80 15.35 -11.12
N ILE A 180 9.94 14.70 -11.39
CA ILE A 180 11.09 15.35 -12.04
C ILE A 180 10.71 15.74 -13.47
N MET A 181 10.21 14.78 -14.26
CA MET A 181 9.90 15.01 -15.67
C MET A 181 8.64 15.85 -15.83
N GLY A 182 7.66 15.72 -14.94
CA GLY A 182 6.50 16.60 -14.91
C GLY A 182 6.87 18.06 -14.61
N LYS A 183 7.89 18.31 -13.80
CA LYS A 183 8.38 19.67 -13.53
C LYS A 183 9.19 20.25 -14.70
N TRP A 184 9.94 19.42 -15.42
CA TRP A 184 10.80 19.87 -16.52
C TRP A 184 10.08 19.98 -17.86
N LEU A 185 9.27 18.98 -18.20
CA LEU A 185 8.64 18.83 -19.51
C LEU A 185 7.11 18.95 -19.47
N GLY A 186 6.51 19.01 -18.28
CA GLY A 186 5.06 19.00 -18.12
C GLY A 186 4.40 20.22 -18.74
N ARG A 187 3.47 19.98 -19.66
CA ARG A 187 2.67 21.02 -20.32
C ARG A 187 1.19 20.73 -20.19
N THR A 188 0.81 19.46 -20.24
CA THR A 188 -0.58 19.03 -20.27
C THR A 188 -1.00 18.54 -18.90
N ARG A 189 -2.04 19.13 -18.31
CA ARG A 189 -2.57 18.69 -17.00
C ARG A 189 -3.21 17.30 -17.14
N LEU A 190 -2.99 16.45 -16.15
CA LEU A 190 -3.52 15.09 -16.12
C LEU A 190 -4.99 15.05 -15.68
N SER A 191 -5.34 15.82 -14.64
CA SER A 191 -6.72 15.92 -14.16
C SER A 191 -6.98 17.25 -13.46
N ASP A 192 -8.24 17.67 -13.43
CA ASP A 192 -8.68 18.88 -12.71
C ASP A 192 -8.63 18.69 -11.19
N ILE A 193 -8.71 17.44 -10.71
CA ILE A 193 -8.62 17.08 -9.29
C ILE A 193 -7.20 17.33 -8.75
N SER A 194 -6.18 17.07 -9.56
CA SER A 194 -4.76 17.25 -9.21
C SER A 194 -4.03 18.08 -10.28
N PRO A 195 -4.21 19.42 -10.27
CA PRO A 195 -3.74 20.30 -11.34
C PRO A 195 -2.21 20.38 -11.47
N LYS A 196 -1.46 19.84 -10.51
CA LYS A 196 0.00 19.77 -10.52
C LYS A 196 0.54 18.55 -11.27
N LYS A 197 -0.29 17.52 -11.50
CA LYS A 197 0.10 16.33 -12.24
C LYS A 197 -0.03 16.59 -13.73
N THR A 198 0.95 16.14 -14.50
CA THR A 198 0.99 16.32 -15.94
C THR A 198 0.99 14.97 -16.66
N VAL A 199 0.46 14.93 -17.87
CA VAL A 199 0.43 13.71 -18.71
C VAL A 199 1.84 13.27 -19.03
N GLU A 200 2.73 14.22 -19.33
CA GLU A 200 4.14 13.93 -19.60
C GLU A 200 4.82 13.34 -18.36
N GLY A 201 4.57 13.92 -17.18
CA GLY A 201 5.05 13.35 -15.91
C GLY A 201 4.56 11.92 -15.70
N ALA A 202 3.26 11.66 -15.85
CA ALA A 202 2.69 10.32 -15.70
C ALA A 202 3.34 9.30 -16.64
N PHE A 203 3.59 9.68 -17.90
CA PHE A 203 4.27 8.83 -18.87
C PHE A 203 5.71 8.48 -18.43
N PHE A 204 6.50 9.46 -18.00
CA PHE A 204 7.87 9.19 -17.53
C PHE A 204 7.90 8.44 -16.20
N GLY A 205 6.91 8.65 -15.32
CA GLY A 205 6.73 7.83 -14.13
C GLY A 205 6.48 6.37 -14.49
N LEU A 206 5.59 6.11 -15.45
CA LEU A 206 5.32 4.76 -15.96
C LEU A 206 6.59 4.10 -16.51
N LEU A 207 7.37 4.82 -17.32
CA LEU A 207 8.66 4.32 -17.83
C LEU A 207 9.66 4.00 -16.71
N GLY A 208 9.73 4.84 -15.67
CA GLY A 208 10.56 4.57 -14.50
C GLY A 208 10.14 3.29 -13.77
N SER A 209 8.82 3.08 -13.63
CA SER A 209 8.26 1.87 -13.02
C SER A 209 8.56 0.61 -13.86
N ILE A 210 8.44 0.69 -15.18
CA ILE A 210 8.80 -0.39 -16.13
C ILE A 210 10.27 -0.76 -15.98
N LEU A 211 11.16 0.23 -15.99
CA LEU A 211 12.60 0.00 -15.89
C LEU A 211 12.96 -0.74 -14.59
N ILE A 212 12.41 -0.32 -13.45
CA ILE A 212 12.64 -1.01 -12.18
C ILE A 212 12.00 -2.40 -12.18
N GLY A 213 10.82 -2.56 -12.77
CA GLY A 213 10.15 -3.85 -12.93
C GLY A 213 11.00 -4.86 -13.72
N GLU A 214 11.56 -4.45 -14.85
CA GLU A 214 12.45 -5.25 -15.68
C GLU A 214 13.75 -5.62 -14.97
N ILE A 215 14.42 -4.66 -14.33
CA ILE A 215 15.63 -4.90 -13.54
C ILE A 215 15.35 -5.88 -12.41
N GLY A 216 14.22 -5.72 -11.72
CA GLY A 216 13.80 -6.62 -10.65
C GLY A 216 13.47 -8.03 -11.13
N ALA A 217 12.74 -8.16 -12.22
CA ALA A 217 12.41 -9.46 -12.81
C ALA A 217 13.66 -10.19 -13.33
N TRP A 218 14.61 -9.45 -13.92
CA TRP A 218 15.92 -9.99 -14.31
C TRP A 218 16.70 -10.49 -13.09
N TYR A 219 16.72 -9.68 -12.03
CA TYR A 219 17.41 -10.00 -10.77
C TYR A 219 16.82 -11.21 -10.05
N LEU A 220 15.49 -11.37 -10.09
CA LEU A 220 14.75 -12.49 -9.51
C LEU A 220 14.71 -13.72 -10.43
N GLU A 221 15.36 -13.65 -11.59
CA GLU A 221 15.45 -14.74 -12.56
C GLU A 221 14.06 -15.26 -12.99
N TRP A 222 13.09 -14.34 -13.15
CA TRP A 222 11.73 -14.67 -13.58
C TRP A 222 11.69 -15.16 -15.04
N PRO A 223 10.76 -16.06 -15.39
CA PRO A 223 10.55 -16.48 -16.77
C PRO A 223 10.18 -15.26 -17.62
N TYR A 224 10.76 -15.19 -18.83
CA TYR A 224 10.58 -14.06 -19.75
C TYR A 224 10.72 -12.71 -19.03
N TRP A 225 11.79 -12.53 -18.24
CA TRP A 225 11.97 -11.40 -17.31
C TRP A 225 11.66 -10.02 -17.90
N TYR A 226 11.95 -9.81 -19.18
CA TYR A 226 11.65 -8.55 -19.88
C TYR A 226 10.13 -8.35 -20.04
N VAL A 227 9.37 -9.39 -20.38
CA VAL A 227 7.90 -9.33 -20.46
C VAL A 227 7.28 -9.25 -19.08
N THR A 228 7.68 -10.13 -18.15
CA THR A 228 7.07 -10.19 -16.82
C THR A 228 7.38 -8.93 -16.01
N GLY A 229 8.61 -8.41 -16.08
CA GLY A 229 9.00 -7.14 -15.49
C GLY A 229 8.30 -5.94 -16.11
N MET A 230 8.18 -5.89 -17.45
CA MET A 230 7.44 -4.83 -18.14
C MET A 230 5.96 -4.83 -17.74
N ILE A 231 5.29 -5.99 -17.73
CA ILE A 231 3.87 -6.08 -17.32
C ILE A 231 3.72 -5.63 -15.87
N LEU A 232 4.57 -6.12 -14.96
CA LEU A 232 4.51 -5.70 -13.55
C LEU A 232 4.70 -4.19 -13.40
N GLY A 233 5.72 -3.61 -14.05
CA GLY A 233 6.00 -2.18 -13.99
C GLY A 233 4.90 -1.32 -14.60
N VAL A 234 4.29 -1.74 -15.72
CA VAL A 234 3.11 -1.06 -16.29
C VAL A 234 1.97 -1.07 -15.29
N LEU A 235 1.66 -2.24 -14.73
CA LEU A 235 0.56 -2.40 -13.79
C LEU A 235 0.77 -1.56 -12.51
N ILE A 236 1.96 -1.61 -11.91
CA ILE A 236 2.27 -0.81 -10.72
C ILE A 236 2.23 0.69 -11.05
N GLY A 237 2.84 1.14 -12.15
CA GLY A 237 2.88 2.56 -12.51
C GLY A 237 1.50 3.16 -12.76
N ILE A 238 0.56 2.40 -13.33
CA ILE A 238 -0.83 2.84 -13.52
C ILE A 238 -1.58 2.86 -12.18
N VAL A 239 -1.44 1.80 -11.38
CA VAL A 239 -2.22 1.63 -10.15
C VAL A 239 -1.73 2.53 -9.01
N SER A 240 -0.44 2.81 -8.93
CA SER A 240 0.10 3.80 -7.98
C SER A 240 -0.47 5.18 -8.27
N LEU A 241 -0.49 5.59 -9.55
CA LEU A 241 -1.07 6.85 -9.99
C LEU A 241 -2.58 6.92 -9.69
N LEU A 242 -3.30 5.81 -9.90
CA LEU A 242 -4.72 5.71 -9.56
C LEU A 242 -4.97 5.88 -8.06
N GLY A 243 -4.12 5.31 -7.21
CA GLY A 243 -4.21 5.46 -5.75
C GLY A 243 -4.10 6.92 -5.29
N ASP A 244 -3.06 7.62 -5.73
CA ASP A 244 -2.88 9.04 -5.40
C ASP A 244 -4.01 9.92 -5.99
N LEU A 245 -4.50 9.63 -7.21
CA LEU A 245 -5.67 10.33 -7.75
C LEU A 245 -6.95 10.06 -6.94
N THR A 246 -7.16 8.84 -6.48
CA THR A 246 -8.33 8.45 -5.66
C THR A 246 -8.30 9.19 -4.32
N GLU A 247 -7.15 9.28 -3.68
CA GLU A 247 -6.97 10.00 -2.42
C GLU A 247 -7.10 11.52 -2.62
N SER A 248 -6.54 12.05 -3.71
CA SER A 248 -6.76 13.44 -4.14
C SER A 248 -8.25 13.75 -4.35
N MET A 249 -9.02 12.84 -4.97
CA MET A 249 -10.48 13.00 -5.13
C MET A 249 -11.19 13.13 -3.78
N MET A 250 -10.87 12.25 -2.82
CA MET A 250 -11.48 12.28 -1.48
C MET A 250 -11.18 13.59 -0.76
N LYS A 251 -9.95 14.11 -0.84
CA LYS A 251 -9.55 15.39 -0.22
C LYS A 251 -10.32 16.57 -0.81
N ARG A 252 -10.42 16.64 -2.14
CA ARG A 252 -11.16 17.71 -2.83
C ARG A 252 -12.64 17.67 -2.52
N ASP A 253 -13.24 16.49 -2.46
CA ASP A 253 -14.63 16.35 -2.05
C ASP A 253 -14.84 16.80 -0.61
N ALA A 254 -13.92 16.47 0.30
CA ALA A 254 -13.94 16.91 1.70
C ALA A 254 -13.59 18.40 1.91
N GLY A 255 -13.25 19.14 0.85
CA GLY A 255 -12.91 20.57 0.92
C GLY A 255 -11.55 20.86 1.58
N VAL A 256 -10.70 19.84 1.76
CA VAL A 256 -9.36 19.97 2.35
C VAL A 256 -8.28 19.68 1.32
N LYS A 257 -7.03 20.06 1.64
CA LYS A 257 -5.89 19.83 0.75
C LYS A 257 -5.03 18.64 1.17
N ASP A 258 -4.82 18.47 2.48
CA ASP A 258 -4.02 17.42 3.09
C ASP A 258 -4.95 16.55 3.95
N SER A 259 -4.72 15.23 4.00
CA SER A 259 -5.60 14.29 4.72
C SER A 259 -5.56 14.46 6.24
N GLY A 260 -4.44 14.99 6.75
CA GLY A 260 -4.20 15.23 8.16
C GLY A 260 -2.94 16.06 8.40
N GLN A 261 -2.64 16.33 9.68
CA GLN A 261 -1.43 17.03 10.13
C GLN A 261 -0.59 16.17 11.08
N LEU A 262 -0.82 14.86 11.08
CA LEU A 262 -0.28 13.94 12.08
C LEU A 262 1.25 13.86 12.04
N ILE A 263 1.86 14.08 10.87
CA ILE A 263 3.32 14.24 10.73
C ILE A 263 3.64 15.73 10.53
N PRO A 264 4.25 16.41 11.53
CA PRO A 264 4.57 17.83 11.43
C PRO A 264 5.40 18.16 10.17
N GLY A 265 4.78 18.92 9.27
CA GLY A 265 5.40 19.37 8.02
C GLY A 265 5.47 18.36 6.88
N HIS A 266 4.85 17.18 6.99
CA HIS A 266 4.84 16.13 5.95
C HIS A 266 3.45 15.75 5.43
N GLY A 267 2.38 16.33 5.98
CA GLY A 267 1.00 15.95 5.65
C GLY A 267 0.52 14.79 6.52
N GLY A 268 -0.50 14.09 6.04
CA GLY A 268 -1.03 12.91 6.69
C GLY A 268 -0.33 11.62 6.29
N ILE A 269 -0.58 10.56 7.03
CA ILE A 269 -0.13 9.20 6.69
C ILE A 269 -0.88 8.66 5.47
N LEU A 270 -2.16 9.04 5.30
CA LEU A 270 -2.95 8.67 4.13
C LEU A 270 -2.34 9.25 2.84
N ASP A 271 -1.90 10.51 2.87
CA ASP A 271 -1.18 11.18 1.76
C ASP A 271 0.13 10.45 1.35
N ARG A 272 0.68 9.59 2.22
CA ARG A 272 1.96 8.89 1.99
C ARG A 272 1.79 7.43 1.59
N THR A 273 0.58 6.91 1.76
CA THR A 273 0.28 5.49 1.58
C THR A 273 -0.73 5.23 0.48
N ASP A 274 -1.35 6.28 -0.05
CA ASP A 274 -2.33 6.27 -1.14
C ASP A 274 -1.95 5.37 -2.34
N SER A 275 -0.73 5.50 -2.83
CA SER A 275 -0.19 4.78 -3.99
C SER A 275 0.07 3.30 -3.69
N TYR A 276 0.19 2.94 -2.41
CA TYR A 276 0.51 1.58 -1.95
C TYR A 276 -0.77 0.75 -1.73
N VAL A 277 -1.91 1.39 -1.48
CA VAL A 277 -3.17 0.71 -1.14
C VAL A 277 -3.60 -0.21 -2.27
N PHE A 278 -3.79 0.30 -3.49
CA PHE A 278 -4.22 -0.51 -4.63
C PHE A 278 -3.10 -1.37 -5.21
N THR A 279 -1.83 -0.98 -5.02
CA THR A 279 -0.69 -1.72 -5.55
C THR A 279 -0.49 -3.07 -4.83
N ALA A 280 -0.82 -3.16 -3.54
CA ALA A 280 -0.65 -4.36 -2.73
C ALA A 280 -1.31 -5.63 -3.31
N PRO A 281 -2.64 -5.67 -3.56
CA PRO A 281 -3.30 -6.85 -4.12
C PRO A 281 -2.79 -7.18 -5.52
N LEU A 282 -2.47 -6.17 -6.32
CA LEU A 282 -2.01 -6.35 -7.69
C LEU A 282 -0.70 -7.13 -7.70
N VAL A 283 0.27 -6.70 -6.89
CA VAL A 283 1.56 -7.38 -6.81
C VAL A 283 1.40 -8.79 -6.24
N TYR A 284 0.54 -8.95 -5.22
CA TYR A 284 0.24 -10.26 -4.66
C TYR A 284 -0.28 -11.24 -5.71
N TYR A 285 -1.32 -10.87 -6.48
CA TYR A 285 -1.89 -11.75 -7.49
C TYR A 285 -1.00 -11.90 -8.73
N PHE A 286 -0.22 -10.87 -9.09
CA PHE A 286 0.76 -10.99 -10.14
C PHE A 286 1.75 -12.13 -9.82
N VAL A 287 2.29 -12.16 -8.60
CA VAL A 287 3.30 -13.14 -8.22
C VAL A 287 2.70 -14.51 -7.88
N THR A 288 1.52 -14.57 -7.27
CA THR A 288 0.92 -15.84 -6.82
C THR A 288 0.05 -16.53 -7.87
N LEU A 289 -0.51 -15.78 -8.81
CA LEU A 289 -1.44 -16.31 -9.81
C LEU A 289 -0.91 -16.17 -11.23
N LEU A 290 -0.39 -15.01 -11.64
CA LEU A 290 0.02 -14.80 -13.03
C LEU A 290 1.41 -15.38 -13.33
N LEU A 291 2.40 -15.10 -12.49
CA LEU A 291 3.78 -15.54 -12.70
C LEU A 291 3.93 -17.08 -12.80
N PRO A 292 3.25 -17.90 -11.96
CA PRO A 292 3.34 -19.35 -12.06
C PRO A 292 2.73 -19.94 -13.33
N LEU A 293 1.83 -19.23 -14.01
CA LEU A 293 1.25 -19.67 -15.28
C LEU A 293 2.22 -19.54 -16.47
N LEU A 294 3.34 -18.83 -16.27
CA LEU A 294 4.36 -18.56 -17.29
C LEU A 294 5.62 -19.44 -17.14
N GLN A 295 5.63 -20.31 -16.13
CA GLN A 295 6.68 -21.32 -15.88
C GLN A 295 6.37 -22.60 -16.64
#